data_AF-A0A7J9R623-F1
#
_entry.id   AF-A0A7J9R623-F1
#
_cell.length_a   1.000
_cell.length_b   1.000
_cell.length_c   1.000
_cell.angle_alpha   90.00
_cell.angle_beta   90.00
_cell.angle_gamma   90.00
#
_symmetry.space_group_name_H-M   'P 1'
#
loop_
_entity.id
_entity.type
_entity.pdbx_description
1 polymer ?
#
loop_
_entity_poly.entity_id
_entity_poly.type
_entity_poly.pdbx_seq_one_letter_code
_entity_poly.pdbx_strand_id
1 'polypeptide(L)' 'MQIVGDLLTVTKESGEEGIKTTRLLAQANLSHSRLSKFLENLTGSG' A
#
# COMPACT_ATOMS: atom_id res chain seq x y z
N MET A 1 -0.02 -11.20 -7.59
CA MET A 1 0.51 -10.87 -6.24
C MET A 1 -0.62 -10.16 -5.48
N GLN A 2 -1.26 -10.80 -4.50
CA GLN A 2 -2.46 -10.23 -3.84
C GLN A 2 -2.17 -8.92 -3.08
N ILE A 3 -1.02 -8.84 -2.42
CA ILE A 3 -0.56 -7.64 -1.68
C ILE A 3 -0.63 -6.36 -2.53
N VAL A 4 -0.22 -6.44 -3.80
CA VAL A 4 -0.20 -5.27 -4.69
C VAL A 4 -1.61 -4.90 -5.14
N GLY A 5 -2.46 -5.89 -5.39
CA GLY A 5 -3.86 -5.64 -5.76
C GLY A 5 -4.65 -4.99 -4.64
N ASP A 6 -4.50 -5.47 -3.40
CA ASP A 6 -5.20 -4.92 -2.23
C ASP A 6 -4.73 -3.50 -1.93
N LEU A 7 -3.41 -3.27 -1.99
CA LEU A 7 -2.84 -1.94 -1.78
C LEU A 7 -3.29 -0.94 -2.85
N LEU A 8 -3.21 -1.31 -4.14
CA LEU A 8 -3.62 -0.45 -5.24
C LEU A 8 -5.13 -0.15 -5.24
N THR A 9 -5.95 -1.11 -4.80
CA THR A 9 -7.39 -0.91 -4.68
C THR A 9 -7.70 0.09 -3.59
N VAL A 10 -7.12 -0.11 -2.40
CA VAL A 10 -7.33 0.79 -1.25
C VAL A 10 -6.80 2.20 -1.52
N THR A 11 -5.64 2.33 -2.17
CA THR A 11 -5.10 3.67 -2.51
C THR A 11 -5.90 4.35 -3.63
N LYS A 12 -6.43 3.60 -4.61
CA LYS A 12 -7.31 4.15 -5.66
C LYS A 12 -8.59 4.74 -5.08
N GLU A 13 -9.17 4.11 -4.06
CA GLU A 13 -10.38 4.61 -3.37
C GLU A 13 -10.12 5.91 -2.58
N SER A 14 -8.86 6.22 -2.29
CA SER A 14 -8.48 7.37 -1.47
C SER A 14 -8.32 8.68 -2.25
N GLY A 15 -8.29 8.62 -3.59
CA GLY A 15 -8.17 9.79 -4.45
C GLY A 15 -6.94 10.65 -4.17
N GLU A 16 -7.03 11.95 -4.49
CA GLU A 16 -5.90 12.90 -4.37
C GLU A 16 -5.59 13.31 -2.92
N GLU A 17 -6.52 13.11 -1.98
CA GLU A 17 -6.29 13.37 -0.55
C GLU A 17 -5.35 12.34 0.10
N GLY A 18 -5.20 11.18 -0.55
CA GLY A 18 -4.38 10.09 -0.06
C GLY A 18 -4.97 9.37 1.17
N ILE A 19 -4.18 8.48 1.76
CA ILE A 19 -4.62 7.63 2.89
C ILE A 19 -3.56 7.55 3.97
N LYS A 20 -4.03 7.63 5.23
CA LYS A 20 -3.15 7.43 6.39
C LYS A 20 -2.62 6.00 6.40
N THR A 21 -1.32 5.84 6.65
CA THR A 21 -0.63 4.55 6.68
C THR A 21 -1.32 3.51 7.58
N THR A 22 -1.78 3.90 8.77
CA THR A 22 -2.49 3.00 9.69
C THR A 22 -3.79 2.46 9.08
N ARG A 23 -4.54 3.32 8.37
CA ARG A 23 -5.80 2.94 7.73
C ARG A 23 -5.56 2.06 6.49
N LEU A 24 -4.52 2.39 5.72
CA LEU A 24 -4.06 1.60 4.59
C LEU A 24 -3.69 0.17 5.01
N LEU A 25 -2.90 0.01 6.08
CA LEU A 25 -2.49 -1.29 6.59
C LEU A 25 -3.68 -2.12 7.09
N ALA A 26 -4.62 -1.48 7.78
CA ALA A 26 -5.83 -2.14 8.27
C ALA A 26 -6.74 -2.61 7.13
N GLN A 27 -6.98 -1.77 6.11
CA GLN A 27 -7.86 -2.10 4.98
C GLN A 27 -7.22 -3.09 4.00
N ALA A 28 -5.91 -2.97 3.75
CA ALA A 28 -5.18 -3.88 2.86
C ALA A 28 -4.75 -5.20 3.55
N ASN A 29 -5.02 -5.36 4.85
CA ASN A 29 -4.58 -6.50 5.65
C ASN A 29 -3.05 -6.74 5.56
N LEU A 30 -2.28 -5.66 5.72
CA LEU A 30 -0.82 -5.66 5.61
C LEU A 30 -0.14 -5.35 6.93
N SER A 31 1.03 -5.96 7.13
CA SER A 31 1.96 -5.51 8.17
C SER A 31 2.79 -4.33 7.67
N HIS A 32 3.33 -3.53 8.60
CA HIS A 32 4.27 -2.46 8.29
C HIS A 32 5.49 -2.94 7.49
N SER A 33 6.04 -4.11 7.83
CA SER A 33 7.19 -4.70 7.13
C SER A 33 6.90 -5.07 5.68
N ARG A 34 5.67 -5.54 5.40
CA ARG A 34 5.22 -5.83 4.02
C ARG A 34 5.08 -4.56 3.21
N LEU A 35 4.55 -3.49 3.80
CA LEU A 35 4.44 -2.19 3.15
C LEU A 35 5.82 -1.60 2.82
N SER A 36 6.78 -1.64 3.76
CA SER A 36 8.15 -1.14 3.52
C SER A 36 8.83 -1.84 2.35
N LYS A 37 8.84 -3.18 2.35
CA LYS A 37 9.41 -3.98 1.25
C LYS A 37 8.72 -3.70 -0.07
N PHE A 38 7.40 -3.51 -0.05
CA PHE A 38 6.65 -3.17 -1.26
C PHE A 38 7.08 -1.80 -1.81
N LEU A 39 7.15 -0.78 -0.95
CA LEU A 39 7.56 0.56 -1.36
C LEU A 39 9.01 0.57 -1.85
N GLU A 40 9.92 -0.09 -1.13
CA GLU A 40 11.32 -0.27 -1.54
C GLU A 40 11.43 -0.90 -2.94
N ASN A 41 10.67 -1.97 -3.20
CA ASN A 41 10.63 -2.59 -4.52
C ASN A 41 10.04 -1.64 -5.57
N LEU A 42 8.96 -0.91 -5.25
CA LEU A 42 8.27 -0.03 -6.18
C LEU A 42 9.12 1.19 -6.57
N THR A 43 9.77 1.83 -5.60
CA THR A 43 10.59 3.04 -5.81
C THR A 43 12.03 2.73 -6.16
N GLY A 44 12.53 1.53 -5.83
CA GLY A 44 13.88 1.07 -6.14
C GLY A 44 14.02 0.41 -7.51
N SER A 45 12.92 0.22 -8.24
CA SER A 45 12.92 -0.30 -9.62
C SER A 45 13.19 0.78 -10.69
N GLY A 46 13.70 1.95 -10.29
CA GLY A 46 14.03 3.07 -11.18
C GLY A 46 15.44 2.99 -11.76
#